data_AF-A0A934YQ67-F1
#
_entry.id   AF-A0A934YQ67-F1
#
_cell.length_a   1.000
_cell.length_b   1.000
_cell.length_c   1.000
_cell.angle_alpha   90.00
_cell.angle_beta   90.00
_cell.angle_gamma   90.00
#
_symmetry.space_group_name_H-M   'P 1'
#
loop_
_entity.id
_entity.type
_entity.pdbx_description
1 polymer ?
#
loop_
_entity_poly.entity_id
_entity_poly.type
_entity_poly.pdbx_seq_one_letter_code
_entity_poly.pdbx_strand_id
1 'polypeptide(L)'
;MKQEYKTLLFGLVAVGFLDTHGSITSSQFDFNYSLLSLISFIIYGTTAFIATRQRDIKTGMIYAAILGLFDTTVGWKISMLLDANTGDIENQATRGLWIITAIIGTGVAALFGLLGSGLTRITGK
;
A
#
# COMPACT_ATOMS: atom_id res chain seq x y z
N MET A 1 9.24 -18.09 -12.03
CA MET A 1 9.38 -16.89 -11.17
C MET A 1 9.83 -17.31 -9.78
N LYS A 2 10.80 -16.59 -9.19
CA LYS A 2 11.18 -16.79 -7.80
C LYS A 2 10.00 -16.45 -6.87
N GLN A 3 9.96 -17.06 -5.69
CA GLN A 3 8.80 -16.97 -4.80
C GLN A 3 8.56 -15.54 -4.30
N GLU A 4 9.62 -14.76 -4.09
CA GLU A 4 9.54 -13.37 -3.64
C GLU A 4 8.80 -12.49 -4.65
N TYR A 5 8.99 -12.70 -5.94
CA TYR A 5 8.29 -11.93 -6.98
C TYR A 5 6.79 -12.22 -7.01
N LYS A 6 6.39 -13.46 -6.70
CA LYS A 6 4.97 -13.80 -6.56
C LYS A 6 4.36 -13.09 -5.35
N THR A 7 5.10 -12.99 -4.25
CA THR A 7 4.69 -12.25 -3.05
C THR A 7 4.47 -10.77 -3.36
N LEU A 8 5.40 -10.13 -4.08
CA LEU A 8 5.23 -8.74 -4.52
C LEU A 8 4.01 -8.57 -5.43
N LEU A 9 3.85 -9.45 -6.43
CA LEU A 9 2.71 -9.39 -7.34
C LEU A 9 1.38 -9.54 -6.61
N PHE A 10 1.31 -10.47 -5.65
CA PHE A 10 0.11 -10.64 -4.83
C PHE A 10 -0.18 -9.39 -3.99
N GLY A 11 0.85 -8.75 -3.41
CA GLY A 11 0.70 -7.48 -2.71
C GLY A 11 0.17 -6.36 -3.61
N LEU A 12 0.70 -6.22 -4.83
CA LEU A 12 0.23 -5.21 -5.80
C LEU A 12 -1.23 -5.44 -6.19
N VAL A 13 -1.60 -6.69 -6.45
CA VAL A 13 -2.99 -7.07 -6.75
C VAL A 13 -3.89 -6.81 -5.55
N ALA A 14 -3.45 -7.12 -4.33
CA ALA A 14 -4.23 -6.91 -3.12
C ALA A 14 -4.51 -5.41 -2.86
N VAL A 15 -3.49 -4.56 -3.00
CA VAL A 15 -3.63 -3.10 -2.91
C VAL A 15 -4.56 -2.59 -4.00
N GLY A 16 -4.31 -2.91 -5.26
CA GLY A 16 -5.16 -2.44 -6.36
C GLY A 16 -6.61 -2.94 -6.24
N PHE A 17 -6.82 -4.14 -5.72
CA PHE A 17 -8.15 -4.69 -5.44
C PHE A 17 -8.84 -3.91 -4.32
N LEU A 18 -8.13 -3.63 -3.23
CA LEU A 18 -8.61 -2.81 -2.12
C LEU A 18 -8.96 -1.41 -2.61
N ASP A 19 -8.12 -0.78 -3.42
CA ASP A 19 -8.37 0.57 -3.91
C ASP A 19 -9.59 0.61 -4.83
N THR A 20 -9.72 -0.36 -5.72
CA THR A 20 -10.84 -0.45 -6.66
C THR A 20 -12.16 -0.67 -5.92
N HIS A 21 -12.24 -1.70 -5.07
CA HIS A 21 -13.48 -2.03 -4.35
C HIS A 21 -13.77 -1.02 -3.25
N GLY A 22 -12.72 -0.53 -2.59
CA GLY A 22 -12.79 0.52 -1.59
C GLY A 22 -13.37 1.81 -2.16
N SER A 23 -12.94 2.21 -3.36
CA SER A 23 -13.45 3.39 -4.04
C SER A 23 -14.93 3.25 -4.38
N ILE A 24 -15.31 2.11 -4.97
CA ILE A 24 -16.71 1.82 -5.32
C ILE A 24 -17.59 1.83 -4.07
N THR A 25 -17.17 1.14 -3.01
CA THR A 25 -17.94 1.05 -1.77
C THR A 25 -17.98 2.38 -1.02
N SER A 26 -16.88 3.12 -0.98
CA SER A 26 -16.82 4.46 -0.38
C SER A 26 -17.81 5.43 -1.07
N SER A 27 -17.87 5.39 -2.41
CA SER A 27 -18.84 6.18 -3.19
C SER A 27 -20.29 5.74 -2.94
N GLN A 28 -20.55 4.43 -2.83
CA GLN A 28 -21.90 3.89 -2.64
C GLN A 28 -22.47 4.06 -1.23
N PHE A 29 -21.62 3.92 -0.21
CA PHE A 29 -22.01 3.93 1.20
C PHE A 29 -21.62 5.22 1.93
N ASP A 30 -21.06 6.20 1.22
CA ASP A 30 -20.69 7.53 1.71
C ASP A 30 -19.76 7.51 2.94
N PHE A 31 -18.86 6.52 3.01
CA PHE A 31 -17.83 6.48 4.04
C PHE A 31 -16.50 7.00 3.51
N ASN A 32 -15.67 7.55 4.41
CA ASN A 32 -14.36 8.09 4.05
C ASN A 32 -13.40 6.97 3.62
N TYR A 33 -13.01 6.97 2.34
CA TYR A 33 -12.07 6.06 1.72
C TYR A 33 -10.73 5.97 2.47
N SER A 34 -10.28 7.07 3.08
CA SER A 34 -9.01 7.14 3.82
C SER A 34 -8.94 6.14 4.99
N LEU A 35 -10.08 5.67 5.50
CA LEU A 35 -10.12 4.63 6.54
C LEU A 35 -9.55 3.29 6.05
N LEU A 36 -9.58 3.02 4.75
CA LEU A 36 -9.04 1.80 4.15
C LEU A 36 -7.51 1.79 4.13
N SER A 37 -6.84 2.93 4.37
CA SER A 37 -5.39 3.01 4.49
C SER A 37 -4.83 2.06 5.57
N LEU A 38 -5.59 1.81 6.64
CA LEU A 38 -5.24 0.84 7.68
C LEU A 38 -5.09 -0.58 7.10
N ILE A 39 -5.95 -0.94 6.14
CA ILE A 39 -5.88 -2.25 5.47
C ILE A 39 -4.66 -2.28 4.54
N SER A 40 -4.39 -1.20 3.80
CA SER A 40 -3.16 -1.08 2.99
C SER A 40 -1.90 -1.27 3.85
N PHE A 41 -1.84 -0.69 5.05
CA PHE A 41 -0.71 -0.87 5.97
C PHE A 41 -0.52 -2.31 6.42
N ILE A 42 -1.61 -3.04 6.66
CA ILE A 42 -1.55 -4.49 6.93
C ILE A 42 -0.98 -5.22 5.72
N ILE A 43 -1.44 -4.91 4.50
CA ILE A 43 -0.93 -5.53 3.27
C ILE A 43 0.59 -5.27 3.12
N TYR A 44 1.07 -4.06 3.40
CA TYR A 44 2.50 -3.72 3.36
C TYR A 44 3.31 -4.57 4.34
N GLY A 45 2.87 -4.60 5.61
CA GLY A 45 3.53 -5.36 6.66
C GLY A 45 3.55 -6.86 6.37
N THR A 46 2.41 -7.44 5.96
CA THR A 46 2.31 -8.86 5.64
C THR A 46 3.14 -9.24 4.41
N THR A 47 3.13 -8.41 3.35
CA THR A 47 3.95 -8.65 2.16
C THR A 47 5.43 -8.63 2.51
N ALA A 48 5.87 -7.64 3.30
CA ALA A 48 7.25 -7.53 3.75
C ALA A 48 7.68 -8.69 4.66
N PHE A 49 6.80 -9.12 5.57
CA PHE A 49 7.01 -10.30 6.42
C PHE A 49 7.24 -11.56 5.57
N ILE A 50 6.35 -11.84 4.63
CA ILE A 50 6.43 -13.03 3.78
C ILE A 50 7.66 -12.97 2.88
N ALA A 51 7.93 -11.83 2.24
CA ALA A 51 9.08 -11.65 1.35
C ALA A 51 10.41 -11.76 2.10
N THR A 52 10.48 -11.25 3.33
CA THR A 52 11.66 -11.40 4.19
C THR A 52 11.94 -12.85 4.52
N ARG A 53 10.92 -13.67 4.84
CA ARG A 53 11.08 -15.11 5.08
C ARG A 53 11.52 -15.89 3.84
N GLN A 54 11.29 -15.35 2.64
CA GLN A 54 11.67 -15.98 1.38
C GLN A 54 13.08 -15.59 0.94
N ARG A 55 13.61 -14.45 1.38
CA ARG A 55 14.89 -13.93 0.91
C ARG A 55 15.69 -13.20 1.99
N ASP A 56 15.37 -11.93 2.26
CA ASP A 56 16.08 -11.08 3.22
C ASP A 56 15.27 -9.82 3.58
N ILE A 57 15.63 -9.15 4.68
CA ILE A 57 14.93 -7.96 5.19
C ILE A 57 14.94 -6.81 4.19
N LYS A 58 16.05 -6.62 3.46
CA LYS A 58 16.16 -5.54 2.47
C LYS A 58 15.15 -5.75 1.35
N THR A 59 14.96 -7.01 0.91
CA THR A 59 13.93 -7.36 -0.07
C THR A 59 12.52 -7.06 0.46
N GLY A 60 12.20 -7.46 1.70
CA GLY A 60 10.90 -7.17 2.31
C GLY A 60 10.58 -5.67 2.40
N MET A 61 11.55 -4.86 2.86
CA MET A 61 11.42 -3.40 2.91
C MET A 61 11.22 -2.78 1.53
N ILE A 62 12.02 -3.18 0.53
CA ILE A 62 11.90 -2.66 -0.84
C ILE A 62 10.52 -2.98 -1.41
N TYR A 63 9.99 -4.17 -1.16
CA TYR A 63 8.67 -4.55 -1.66
C TYR A 63 7.56 -3.73 -1.01
N ALA A 64 7.60 -3.52 0.31
CA ALA A 64 6.68 -2.62 0.98
C ALA A 64 6.76 -1.19 0.43
N ALA A 65 7.96 -0.66 0.16
CA ALA A 65 8.13 0.65 -0.47
C ALA A 65 7.51 0.70 -1.89
N ILE A 66 7.72 -0.35 -2.70
CA ILE A 66 7.10 -0.47 -4.03
C ILE A 66 5.57 -0.48 -3.92
N LEU A 67 5.01 -1.19 -2.94
CA LEU A 67 3.57 -1.20 -2.70
C LEU A 67 3.04 0.18 -2.31
N GLY A 68 3.70 0.88 -1.39
CA GLY A 68 3.31 2.24 -1.01
C GLY A 68 3.41 3.24 -2.15
N LEU A 69 4.43 3.12 -2.99
CA LEU A 69 4.53 3.91 -4.21
C LEU A 69 3.40 3.60 -5.18
N PHE A 70 3.05 2.32 -5.35
CA PHE A 70 1.93 1.90 -6.20
C PHE A 70 0.59 2.43 -5.68
N ASP A 71 0.31 2.30 -4.38
CA ASP A 71 -0.91 2.82 -3.74
C ASP A 71 -1.05 4.32 -3.93
N THR A 72 -0.02 5.08 -3.55
CA THR A 72 -0.03 6.55 -3.65
C THR A 72 -0.04 7.10 -5.08
N THR A 73 0.17 6.25 -6.10
CA THR A 73 0.17 6.67 -7.52
C THR A 73 -0.97 6.03 -8.29
N VAL A 74 -0.92 4.72 -8.49
CA VAL A 74 -1.92 3.95 -9.23
C VAL A 74 -3.20 3.80 -8.40
N GLY A 75 -3.08 3.45 -7.12
CA GLY A 75 -4.23 3.35 -6.21
C GLY A 75 -5.01 4.65 -6.13
N TRP A 76 -4.29 5.76 -5.93
CA TRP A 76 -4.89 7.09 -5.95
C TRP A 76 -5.52 7.45 -7.30
N LYS A 77 -4.90 7.08 -8.41
CA LYS A 77 -5.51 7.29 -9.73
C LYS A 77 -6.81 6.50 -9.89
N ILE A 78 -6.87 5.28 -9.37
CA ILE A 78 -8.08 4.46 -9.37
C ILE A 78 -9.17 5.14 -8.54
N SER A 79 -8.85 5.67 -7.36
CA SER A 79 -9.83 6.32 -6.49
C SER A 79 -10.43 7.58 -7.11
N MET A 80 -9.62 8.39 -7.81
CA MET A 80 -10.12 9.54 -8.56
C MET A 80 -10.99 9.13 -9.77
N LEU A 81 -10.64 8.04 -10.45
CA LEU A 81 -11.41 7.56 -11.61
C LEU A 81 -12.77 6.95 -11.21
N LEU A 82 -12.89 6.50 -9.97
CA LEU A 82 -14.08 5.86 -9.42
C LEU A 82 -14.86 6.76 -8.47
N ASP A 83 -14.53 8.06 -8.42
CA ASP A 83 -15.18 9.07 -7.58
C ASP A 83 -15.31 8.61 -6.12
N ALA A 84 -14.23 8.07 -5.55
CA ALA A 84 -14.19 7.67 -4.14
C ALA A 84 -14.50 8.86 -3.23
N ASN A 85 -15.23 8.64 -2.12
CA ASN A 85 -15.41 9.65 -1.10
C ASN A 85 -14.12 9.78 -0.26
N THR A 86 -13.24 10.68 -0.68
CA THR A 86 -11.99 11.03 0.01
C THR A 86 -12.18 12.04 1.15
N GLY A 87 -13.43 12.38 1.50
CA GLY A 87 -13.78 13.42 2.47
C GLY A 87 -13.38 14.82 1.96
N ASP A 88 -12.75 15.61 2.83
CA ASP A 88 -12.34 16.99 2.53
C ASP A 88 -11.04 17.09 1.69
N ILE A 89 -10.51 15.96 1.21
CA ILE A 89 -9.28 15.98 0.41
C ILE A 89 -9.63 16.41 -1.01
N GLU A 90 -9.22 17.62 -1.38
CA GLU A 90 -9.39 18.11 -2.74
C GLU A 90 -8.64 17.22 -3.75
N ASN A 91 -9.39 16.66 -4.70
CA ASN A 91 -8.85 15.84 -5.79
C ASN A 91 -7.94 16.63 -6.76
N GLN A 92 -7.88 17.96 -6.66
CA GLN A 92 -7.05 18.84 -7.50
C GLN A 92 -5.77 19.32 -6.80
N ALA A 93 -5.03 18.40 -6.20
CA ALA A 93 -3.74 18.70 -5.60
C ALA A 93 -2.70 19.17 -6.65
N THR A 94 -1.84 20.11 -6.24
CA THR A 94 -0.71 20.55 -7.07
C THR A 94 0.27 19.40 -7.32
N ARG A 95 1.04 19.46 -8.42
CA ARG A 95 2.09 18.45 -8.71
C ARG A 95 3.08 18.26 -7.57
N GLY A 96 3.43 19.34 -6.87
CA GLY A 96 4.32 19.28 -5.71
C GLY A 96 3.70 18.47 -4.56
N LEU A 97 2.42 18.67 -4.28
CA LEU A 97 1.71 17.92 -3.25
C LEU A 97 1.61 16.42 -3.60
N TRP A 98 1.36 16.07 -4.87
CA TRP A 98 1.40 14.66 -5.32
C TRP A 98 2.74 13.99 -5.07
N ILE A 99 3.85 14.68 -5.39
CA ILE A 99 5.20 14.16 -5.16
C ILE A 99 5.45 13.97 -3.67
N ILE A 100 5.05 14.94 -2.84
CA ILE A 100 5.19 14.85 -1.37
C ILE A 100 4.36 13.67 -0.83
N THR A 101 3.11 13.52 -1.24
CA THR A 101 2.25 12.39 -0.84
C THR A 101 2.85 11.05 -1.24
N ALA A 102 3.38 10.93 -2.46
CA ALA A 102 4.03 9.70 -2.91
C ALA A 102 5.28 9.38 -2.08
N ILE A 103 6.11 10.38 -1.77
CA ILE A 103 7.30 10.21 -0.92
C ILE A 103 6.89 9.79 0.49
N ILE A 104 5.92 10.49 1.10
CA ILE A 104 5.46 10.21 2.45
C ILE A 104 4.82 8.81 2.52
N GLY A 105 3.89 8.49 1.62
CA GLY A 105 3.22 7.19 1.64
C GLY A 105 4.16 6.03 1.33
N THR A 106 5.13 6.21 0.43
CA THR A 106 6.22 5.24 0.22
C THR A 106 7.04 5.06 1.49
N GLY A 107 7.38 6.15 2.18
CA GLY A 107 8.11 6.13 3.45
C GLY A 107 7.33 5.41 4.56
N VAL A 108 6.04 5.72 4.71
CA VAL A 108 5.14 5.04 5.67
C VAL A 108 5.05 3.55 5.35
N ALA A 109 4.86 3.18 4.08
CA ALA A 109 4.82 1.78 3.68
C ALA A 109 6.16 1.08 4.00
N ALA A 110 7.29 1.73 3.75
CA ALA A 110 8.60 1.20 4.12
C ALA A 110 8.76 1.01 5.64
N LEU A 111 8.20 1.89 6.47
CA LEU A 111 8.17 1.73 7.93
C LEU A 111 7.32 0.51 8.35
N PHE A 112 6.13 0.34 7.78
CA PHE A 112 5.34 -0.89 8.00
C PHE A 112 6.05 -2.13 7.46
N GLY A 113 6.79 -2.00 6.37
CA GLY A 113 7.66 -3.04 5.83
C GLY A 113 8.77 -3.43 6.78
N LEU A 114 9.40 -2.44 7.44
CA LEU A 114 10.38 -2.67 8.51
C LEU A 114 9.77 -3.42 9.69
N LEU A 115 8.57 -3.03 10.14
CA LEU A 115 7.86 -3.70 11.22
C LEU A 115 7.55 -5.16 10.84
N GLY A 116 6.97 -5.38 9.67
CA GLY A 116 6.70 -6.73 9.15
C GLY A 116 7.96 -7.58 9.01
N SER A 117 9.04 -7.00 8.52
CA SER A 117 10.34 -7.69 8.40
C SER A 117 11.01 -7.91 9.76
N GLY A 118 10.77 -7.06 10.76
CA GLY A 118 11.25 -7.23 12.12
C GLY A 118 10.56 -8.39 12.83
N LEU A 119 9.25 -8.57 12.60
CA LEU A 119 8.46 -9.67 13.17
C LEU A 119 8.95 -11.05 12.73
N THR A 120 9.59 -11.18 11.56
CA THR A 120 10.15 -12.48 11.13
C THR A 120 11.26 -12.95 12.06
N ARG A 121 12.09 -12.02 12.57
CA ARG A 121 13.16 -12.34 13.52
C ARG A 121 12.63 -12.89 14.84
N ILE A 122 11.46 -12.43 15.27
CA ILE A 122 10.83 -12.82 16.53
C ILE A 122 10.09 -14.16 16.39
N THR A 123 9.44 -14.40 15.25
CA THR A 123 8.54 -15.54 15.02
C THR A 123 9.24 -16.79 14.45
N GLY A 124 10.57 -16.88 14.57
CA GLY A 124 11.34 -18.08 14.22
C GLY A 124 11.36 -18.38 12.73
N LYS A 125 12.10 -17.56 11.97
CA LYS A 125 13.06 -17.96 10.93
C LYS A 125 13.99 -16.78 10.68
#